data_AF-A0A966Y922-F1
#
_entry.id   AF-A0A966Y922-F1
#
_cell.length_a   1.000
_cell.length_b   1.000
_cell.length_c   1.000
_cell.angle_alpha   90.00
_cell.angle_beta   90.00
_cell.angle_gamma   90.00
#
_symmetry.space_group_name_H-M   'P 1'
#
loop_
_entity.id
_entity.type
_entity.pdbx_description
1 polymer ?
#
loop_
_entity_poly.entity_id
_entity_poly.type
_entity_poly.pdbx_seq_one_letter_code
_entity_poly.pdbx_strand_id
1 'polypeptide(L)' 'PVSGMDDLAGLLNELTAADVEHTARVYGGARHSFTVQGSRDYLEEADKKSWQAFLEFLTENS' A
#
# COMPACT_ATOMS: atom_id res chain seq x y z
N PRO A 1 -0.65 10.45 13.98
CA PRO A 1 -0.49 8.98 14.07
C PRO A 1 -0.75 8.36 12.71
N VAL A 2 0.09 7.44 12.25
CA VAL A 2 -0.30 6.53 11.16
C VAL A 2 -1.23 5.48 11.75
N SER A 3 -2.21 5.04 10.98
CA SER A 3 -3.06 3.91 11.36
C SER A 3 -2.21 2.66 11.62
N GLY A 4 -2.60 1.87 12.62
CA GLY A 4 -1.90 0.65 13.00
C GLY A 4 -2.21 -0.53 12.07
N MET A 5 -1.56 -1.68 12.32
CA MET A 5 -1.87 -2.91 11.57
C MET A 5 -3.30 -3.41 11.84
N ASP A 6 -3.85 -3.16 13.02
CA ASP A 6 -5.23 -3.53 13.37
C ASP A 6 -6.25 -2.73 12.55
N ASP A 7 -5.99 -1.44 12.30
CA ASP A 7 -6.85 -0.60 11.45
C ASP A 7 -6.82 -1.09 10.00
N LEU A 8 -5.64 -1.48 9.48
CA LEU A 8 -5.52 -2.07 8.14
C LEU A 8 -6.32 -3.37 8.06
N ALA A 9 -6.17 -4.26 9.04
CA ALA A 9 -6.91 -5.52 9.09
C ALA A 9 -8.44 -5.29 9.18
N GLY A 10 -8.87 -4.30 9.96
CA GLY A 10 -10.26 -3.87 10.05
C GLY A 10 -10.83 -3.47 8.69
N LEU A 11 -10.12 -2.59 7.96
CA LEU A 11 -10.51 -2.17 6.62
C LEU A 11 -10.62 -3.34 5.63
N LEU A 12 -9.65 -4.26 5.63
CA LEU A 12 -9.69 -5.42 4.72
C LEU A 12 -10.89 -6.35 5.02
N ASN A 13 -11.23 -6.53 6.29
CA ASN A 13 -12.43 -7.28 6.67
C ASN A 13 -13.70 -6.59 6.19
N GLU A 14 -13.80 -5.25 6.30
CA GLU A 14 -14.95 -4.49 5.82
C GLU A 14 -15.11 -4.58 4.29
N LEU A 15 -14.02 -4.45 3.53
CA LEU A 15 -14.04 -4.60 2.08
C LEU A 15 -14.46 -6.01 1.66
N THR A 16 -13.94 -7.03 2.35
CA THR A 16 -14.34 -8.44 2.13
C THR A 16 -15.82 -8.64 2.39
N ALA A 17 -16.34 -8.13 3.52
CA ALA A 17 -17.75 -8.28 3.89
C ALA A 17 -18.70 -7.55 2.91
N ALA A 18 -18.20 -6.51 2.25
CA ALA A 18 -18.93 -5.75 1.23
C ALA A 18 -18.81 -6.35 -0.19
N ASP A 19 -18.16 -7.51 -0.35
CA ASP A 19 -17.88 -8.15 -1.65
C ASP A 19 -17.13 -7.22 -2.63
N VAL A 20 -16.29 -6.33 -2.08
CA VAL A 20 -15.45 -5.43 -2.88
C VAL A 20 -14.14 -6.14 -3.16
N GLU A 21 -13.82 -6.34 -4.45
CA GLU A 21 -12.50 -6.86 -4.84
C GLU A 21 -11.41 -5.86 -4.44
N HIS A 22 -10.39 -6.34 -3.72
CA HIS A 22 -9.35 -5.49 -3.17
C HIS A 22 -8.03 -6.24 -3.01
N THR A 23 -6.94 -5.47 -2.91
CA THR A 23 -5.59 -5.96 -2.60
C THR A 23 -4.89 -4.96 -1.69
N ALA A 24 -4.06 -5.44 -0.77
CA ALA A 24 -3.17 -4.62 0.04
C ALA A 24 -1.74 -5.17 0.04
N ARG A 25 -0.75 -4.26 0.01
CA ARG A 25 0.68 -4.59 0.09
C ARG A 25 1.32 -3.83 1.24
N VAL A 26 2.02 -4.56 2.12
CA VAL A 26 2.75 -4.00 3.26
C VAL A 26 4.25 -4.03 2.96
N TYR A 27 4.90 -2.87 3.00
CA TYR A 27 6.33 -2.73 2.77
C TYR A 27 7.07 -2.63 4.11
N GLY A 28 7.67 -3.74 4.54
CA GLY A 28 8.42 -3.81 5.80
C GLY A 28 9.55 -2.77 5.87
N GLY A 29 9.63 -2.03 6.97
CA GLY A 29 10.62 -0.97 7.19
C GLY A 29 10.30 0.37 6.51
N ALA A 30 9.27 0.44 5.66
CA ALA A 30 8.81 1.68 5.06
C ALA A 30 8.00 2.50 6.10
N ARG A 31 8.38 3.77 6.28
CA ARG A 31 7.60 4.74 7.07
C ARG A 31 6.60 5.45 6.16
N HIS A 32 5.68 6.22 6.76
CA HIS A 32 4.83 7.10 5.97
C HIS A 32 5.67 7.97 5.03
N SER A 33 5.14 8.27 3.84
CA SER A 33 5.82 9.05 2.80
C SER A 33 7.07 8.38 2.18
N PHE A 34 7.19 7.05 2.21
CA PHE A 34 8.33 6.32 1.62
C PHE A 34 8.54 6.52 0.11
N THR A 35 7.53 7.03 -0.61
CA THR A 35 7.58 7.34 -2.04
C THR A 35 8.04 8.78 -2.34
N VAL A 36 8.23 9.62 -1.33
CA VAL A 36 8.59 11.03 -1.52
C VAL A 36 10.11 11.15 -1.60
N GLN A 37 10.64 11.18 -2.83
CA GLN A 37 12.07 11.33 -3.08
C GLN A 37 12.63 12.59 -2.41
N GLY A 38 13.80 12.47 -1.77
CA GLY A 38 14.44 13.57 -1.04
C GLY A 38 13.91 13.80 0.38
N SER A 39 12.86 13.10 0.80
CA SER A 39 12.42 13.08 2.20
C SER A 39 13.34 12.21 3.06
N ARG A 40 13.31 12.43 4.38
CA ARG A 40 13.99 11.57 5.36
C ARG A 40 13.51 10.11 5.28
N ASP A 41 12.24 9.93 4.95
CA ASP A 41 11.56 8.64 5.06
C ASP A 41 11.49 7.90 3.71
N TYR A 42 12.11 8.46 2.65
CA TYR A 42 12.21 7.84 1.33
C TYR A 42 12.89 6.47 1.41
N LEU A 43 12.25 5.46 0.81
CA LEU A 43 12.79 4.11 0.72
C LEU A 43 12.61 3.58 -0.71
N GLU A 44 13.67 3.70 -1.50
CA GLU A 44 13.69 3.38 -2.93
C GLU A 44 13.13 2.00 -3.27
N GLU A 45 13.48 0.98 -2.48
CA GLU A 45 13.01 -0.38 -2.71
C GLU A 45 11.49 -0.53 -2.52
N ALA A 46 10.92 0.18 -1.54
CA ALA A 46 9.47 0.17 -1.32
C ALA A 46 8.76 1.00 -2.41
N ASP A 47 9.34 2.13 -2.80
CA ASP A 47 8.82 2.99 -3.87
C ASP A 47 8.70 2.21 -5.19
N LYS A 48 9.80 1.61 -5.65
CA LYS A 48 9.83 0.78 -6.89
C LYS A 48 8.77 -0.33 -6.87
N LYS A 49 8.64 -1.05 -5.75
CA LYS A 49 7.66 -2.13 -5.62
C LYS A 49 6.21 -1.61 -5.58
N SER A 50 5.99 -0.43 -5.00
CA SER A 50 4.67 0.21 -4.98
C SER A 50 4.28 0.74 -6.36
N TRP A 51 5.24 1.27 -7.12
CA TRP A 51 5.04 1.70 -8.49
C TRP A 51 4.71 0.53 -9.41
N GLN A 52 5.45 -0.59 -9.29
CA GLN A 52 5.13 -1.81 -10.02
C GLN A 52 3.73 -2.32 -9.69
N ALA A 53 3.34 -2.35 -8.40
CA ALA A 53 2.00 -2.73 -7.97
C ALA A 53 0.90 -1.90 -8.64
N PHE A 54 1.13 -0.60 -8.77
CA PHE A 54 0.21 0.32 -9.41
C PHE A 54 0.08 0.04 -10.91
N LEU A 55 1.18 -0.21 -11.61
CA LEU A 55 1.16 -0.57 -13.03
C LEU A 55 0.46 -1.93 -13.28
N GLU A 56 0.67 -2.91 -12.39
CA GLU A 56 -0.03 -4.19 -12.42
C GLU A 56 -1.55 -3.98 -12.30
N PHE A 57 -1.99 -3.20 -11.30
CA PHE A 57 -3.40 -2.86 -11.12
C PHE A 57 -4.01 -2.21 -12.36
N LEU A 58 -3.32 -1.23 -12.98
CA LEU A 58 -3.80 -0.59 -14.21
C LEU A 58 -3.88 -1.56 -15.38
N THR A 59 -2.97 -2.54 -15.47
CA THR A 59 -2.96 -3.54 -16.55
C THR A 59 -4.10 -4.55 -16.38
N GLU A 60 -4.41 -4.93 -15.14
CA GLU A 60 -5.50 -5.86 -14.82
C GLU A 60 -6.88 -5.25 -15.05
N ASN A 61 -6.98 -3.92 -14.99
CA ASN A 61 -8.25 -3.18 -15.03
C ASN A 61 -8.40 -2.26 -16.27
N SER A 62 -7.51 -2.38 -17.26
CA SER A 62 -7.58 -1.62 -18.52
C SER A 62 -8.56 -2.22 -19.53
#